data_AF-A0A349E223-F1
#
_entry.id   AF-A0A349E223-F1
#
_cell.length_a   1.000
_cell.length_b   1.000
_cell.length_c   1.000
_cell.angle_alpha   90.00
_cell.angle_beta   90.00
_cell.angle_gamma   90.00
#
_symmetry.space_group_name_H-M   'P 1'
#
loop_
_entity.id
_entity.type
_entity.pdbx_description
1 polymer ?
#
loop_
_entity_poly.entity_id
_entity_poly.type
_entity_poly.pdbx_seq_one_letter_code
_entity_poly.pdbx_strand_id
1 'polypeptide(L)'
;MEVIYKNSYFEVLHDASKEMFHYAYNESSYHMQPTEYIQLLEDFIQLTYQHCPRLMLGDMMDFQFIITPDIQEWIDQNLFKVYKEVGFKKMALLLSKEYVPKLSIQQAMDEDTTNAFKTQYFDDQEKALAWLLAG
;
A
#
# COMPACT_ATOMS: atom_id res chain seq x y z
N MET A 1 -17.42 -1.06 -4.84
CA MET A 1 -16.03 -1.54 -4.93
C MET A 1 -15.99 -2.58 -6.02
N GLU A 2 -15.02 -2.47 -6.92
CA GLU A 2 -14.78 -3.41 -8.02
C GLU A 2 -13.35 -3.93 -7.91
N VAL A 3 -13.13 -5.23 -8.13
CA VAL A 3 -11.78 -5.81 -8.18
C VAL A 3 -11.14 -5.41 -9.52
N ILE A 4 -10.08 -4.62 -9.47
CA ILE A 4 -9.35 -4.15 -10.66
C ILE A 4 -8.04 -4.89 -10.89
N TYR A 5 -7.56 -5.62 -9.89
CA TYR A 5 -6.36 -6.46 -9.99
C TYR A 5 -6.40 -7.57 -8.94
N LYS A 6 -5.93 -8.75 -9.32
CA LYS A 6 -5.77 -9.89 -8.40
C LYS A 6 -4.70 -10.84 -8.91
N ASN A 7 -3.81 -11.27 -8.03
CA ASN A 7 -2.86 -12.36 -8.27
C ASN A 7 -2.82 -13.31 -7.06
N SER A 8 -1.83 -14.19 -7.00
CA SER A 8 -1.67 -15.19 -5.93
C SER A 8 -1.39 -14.57 -4.54
N TYR A 9 -0.95 -13.33 -4.46
CA TYR A 9 -0.48 -12.68 -3.23
C TYR A 9 -1.32 -11.46 -2.82
N PHE A 10 -1.97 -10.82 -3.78
CA PHE A 10 -2.44 -9.44 -3.66
C PHE A 10 -3.71 -9.19 -4.47
N GLU A 11 -4.60 -8.39 -3.92
CA GLU A 11 -5.83 -7.93 -4.57
C GLU A 11 -5.98 -6.41 -4.40
N VAL A 12 -6.50 -5.74 -5.44
CA VAL A 12 -6.86 -4.32 -5.40
C VAL A 12 -8.33 -4.15 -5.77
N LEU A 13 -9.06 -3.52 -4.87
CA LEU A 13 -10.41 -3.03 -5.10
C LEU A 13 -10.40 -1.51 -5.28
N HIS A 14 -11.15 -1.03 -6.26
CA HIS A 14 -11.34 0.38 -6.50
C HIS A 14 -12.77 0.81 -6.13
N ASP A 15 -12.87 1.90 -5.37
CA ASP A 15 -14.08 2.66 -5.13
C ASP A 15 -13.99 4.03 -5.83
N ALA A 16 -14.42 4.07 -7.10
CA ALA A 16 -14.39 5.27 -7.91
C ALA A 16 -15.20 6.43 -7.30
N SER A 17 -16.26 6.14 -6.52
CA SER A 17 -17.08 7.17 -5.90
C SER A 17 -16.35 7.93 -4.78
N LYS A 18 -15.33 7.30 -4.20
CA LYS A 18 -14.50 7.86 -3.14
C LYS A 18 -13.06 8.15 -3.58
N GLU A 19 -12.75 7.94 -4.87
CA GLU A 19 -11.39 8.00 -5.41
C GLU A 19 -10.42 7.16 -4.55
N MET A 20 -10.85 5.95 -4.16
CA MET A 20 -10.19 5.17 -3.11
C MET A 20 -9.80 3.79 -3.60
N PHE A 21 -8.57 3.38 -3.32
CA PHE A 21 -8.16 1.99 -3.40
C PHE A 21 -8.26 1.30 -2.04
N HIS A 22 -8.63 0.03 -2.06
CA HIS A 22 -8.43 -0.90 -0.96
C HIS A 22 -7.61 -2.05 -1.51
N TYR A 23 -6.42 -2.28 -0.97
CA TYR A 23 -5.60 -3.42 -1.36
C TYR A 23 -5.32 -4.31 -0.16
N ALA A 24 -5.14 -5.59 -0.40
CA ALA A 24 -4.85 -6.58 0.63
C ALA A 24 -3.80 -7.57 0.16
N TYR A 25 -2.83 -7.88 1.01
CA TYR A 25 -1.92 -9.00 0.84
C TYR A 25 -2.43 -10.23 1.59
N ASN A 26 -2.05 -11.41 1.12
CA ASN A 26 -2.31 -12.67 1.83
C ASN A 26 -1.01 -13.34 2.32
N GLU A 27 -1.18 -14.40 3.12
CA GLU A 27 -0.08 -15.14 3.77
C GLU A 27 0.93 -15.74 2.77
N SER A 28 0.53 -15.99 1.52
CA SER A 28 1.43 -16.53 0.49
C SER A 28 2.56 -15.56 0.15
N SER A 29 2.43 -14.28 0.52
CA SER A 29 3.49 -13.27 0.40
C SER A 29 4.79 -13.69 1.11
N TYR A 30 4.73 -14.59 2.10
CA TYR A 30 5.92 -15.18 2.72
C TYR A 30 6.86 -15.85 1.71
N HIS A 31 6.31 -16.41 0.63
CA HIS A 31 7.07 -17.11 -0.42
C HIS A 31 7.49 -16.22 -1.58
N MET A 32 7.07 -14.95 -1.56
CA MET A 32 7.34 -14.00 -2.63
C MET A 32 8.84 -13.71 -2.73
N GLN A 33 9.38 -13.76 -3.95
CA GLN A 33 10.74 -13.32 -4.24
C GLN A 33 10.80 -11.80 -4.41
N PRO A 34 11.93 -11.15 -4.11
CA PRO A 34 12.10 -9.71 -4.31
C PRO A 34 11.70 -9.22 -5.70
N THR A 35 12.05 -9.96 -6.76
CA THR A 35 11.68 -9.61 -8.14
C THR A 35 10.18 -9.69 -8.40
N GLU A 36 9.47 -10.62 -7.75
CA GLU A 36 8.01 -10.74 -7.85
C GLU A 36 7.32 -9.58 -7.13
N TYR A 37 7.87 -9.14 -5.99
CA TYR A 37 7.37 -7.98 -5.27
C TYR A 37 7.55 -6.69 -6.08
N ILE A 38 8.72 -6.48 -6.67
CA ILE A 38 8.97 -5.32 -7.54
C ILE A 38 8.01 -5.32 -8.73
N GLN A 39 7.83 -6.47 -9.41
CA GLN A 39 6.89 -6.57 -10.53
C GLN A 39 5.44 -6.26 -10.10
N LEU A 40 5.03 -6.73 -8.91
CA LEU A 40 3.72 -6.43 -8.35
C LEU A 40 3.55 -4.92 -8.10
N LEU A 41 4.57 -4.25 -7.56
CA LEU A 41 4.52 -2.80 -7.35
C LEU A 41 4.51 -2.02 -8.67
N GLU A 42 5.21 -2.49 -9.69
CA GLU A 42 5.14 -1.90 -11.04
C GLU A 42 3.72 -2.01 -11.64
N ASP A 43 3.07 -3.17 -11.51
CA ASP A 43 1.66 -3.34 -11.90
C ASP A 43 0.78 -2.35 -11.11
N PHE A 44 1.02 -2.23 -9.80
CA PHE A 44 0.29 -1.30 -8.93
C PHE A 44 0.48 0.17 -9.31
N ILE A 45 1.68 0.55 -9.78
CA ILE A 45 1.97 1.88 -10.33
C ILE A 45 1.09 2.15 -11.57
N GLN A 46 0.96 1.17 -12.48
CA GLN A 46 0.10 1.33 -13.66
C GLN A 46 -1.36 1.56 -13.29
N LEU A 47 -1.88 0.78 -12.32
CA LEU A 47 -3.24 0.97 -11.80
C LEU A 47 -3.42 2.36 -11.17
N THR A 48 -2.40 2.83 -10.44
CA THR A 48 -2.42 4.13 -9.78
C THR A 48 -2.48 5.28 -10.80
N TYR A 49 -1.72 5.21 -11.90
CA TYR A 49 -1.86 6.18 -13.00
C TYR A 49 -3.21 6.09 -13.72
N GLN A 50 -3.75 4.88 -13.87
CA GLN A 50 -5.01 4.69 -14.60
C GLN A 50 -6.22 5.25 -13.83
N HIS A 51 -6.23 5.11 -12.50
CA HIS A 51 -7.40 5.45 -11.68
C HIS A 51 -7.21 6.68 -10.78
N CYS A 52 -5.97 7.16 -10.63
CA CYS A 52 -5.61 8.33 -9.81
C CYS A 52 -6.31 8.36 -8.43
N PRO A 53 -6.19 7.29 -7.61
CA PRO A 53 -6.80 7.30 -6.29
C PRO A 53 -6.20 8.42 -5.43
N ARG A 54 -7.05 9.02 -4.59
CA ARG A 54 -6.64 10.01 -3.59
C ARG A 54 -6.44 9.41 -2.21
N LEU A 55 -7.08 8.26 -1.96
CA LEU A 55 -7.12 7.58 -0.67
C LEU A 55 -6.75 6.10 -0.85
N MET A 56 -6.00 5.53 0.09
CA MET A 56 -5.75 4.09 0.14
C MET A 56 -6.00 3.53 1.53
N LEU A 57 -6.70 2.39 1.57
CA LEU A 57 -6.65 1.46 2.67
C LEU A 57 -5.75 0.29 2.26
N GLY A 58 -4.63 0.11 2.96
CA GLY A 58 -3.76 -1.04 2.78
C GLY A 58 -3.96 -2.05 3.90
N ASP A 59 -4.49 -3.22 3.57
CA ASP A 59 -4.58 -4.35 4.48
C ASP A 59 -3.30 -5.18 4.42
N MET A 60 -2.48 -5.03 5.47
CA MET A 60 -1.20 -5.71 5.65
C MET A 60 -1.27 -6.72 6.80
N MET A 61 -2.49 -7.14 7.22
CA MET A 61 -2.67 -8.06 8.34
C MET A 61 -2.05 -9.44 8.07
N ASP A 62 -2.10 -9.90 6.82
CA ASP A 62 -1.53 -11.18 6.39
C ASP A 62 -0.24 -11.01 5.57
N PHE A 63 0.34 -9.80 5.54
CA PHE A 63 1.59 -9.55 4.82
C PHE A 63 2.80 -10.12 5.58
N GLN A 64 3.54 -11.02 4.92
CA GLN A 64 4.64 -11.77 5.52
C GLN A 64 5.98 -11.57 4.78
N PHE A 65 6.00 -10.81 3.70
CA PHE A 65 7.24 -10.46 3.00
C PHE A 65 8.04 -9.42 3.80
N ILE A 66 9.37 -9.54 3.82
CA ILE A 66 10.24 -8.59 4.50
C ILE A 66 10.75 -7.58 3.47
N ILE A 67 10.36 -6.32 3.63
CA ILE A 67 10.80 -5.24 2.74
C ILE A 67 12.25 -4.87 3.12
N THR A 68 13.22 -5.30 2.30
CA THR A 68 14.64 -5.02 2.52
C THR A 68 14.99 -3.56 2.19
N PRO A 69 16.09 -2.99 2.72
CA PRO A 69 16.47 -1.60 2.44
C PRO A 69 16.51 -1.24 0.94
N ASP A 70 17.09 -2.09 0.09
CA ASP A 70 17.12 -1.86 -1.36
C ASP A 70 15.71 -1.73 -1.99
N ILE A 71 14.71 -2.43 -1.44
CA ILE A 71 13.32 -2.35 -1.88
C ILE A 71 12.65 -1.09 -1.32
N GLN A 72 12.98 -0.69 -0.09
CA GLN A 72 12.49 0.55 0.51
C GLN A 72 12.93 1.75 -0.34
N GLU A 73 14.21 1.80 -0.74
CA GLU A 73 14.74 2.83 -1.65
C GLU A 73 14.01 2.82 -3.00
N TRP A 74 13.71 1.63 -3.54
CA TRP A 74 12.95 1.52 -4.78
C TRP A 74 11.52 2.05 -4.63
N ILE A 75 10.85 1.78 -3.50
CA ILE A 75 9.50 2.28 -3.21
C ILE A 75 9.49 3.82 -3.17
N ASP A 76 10.41 4.45 -2.46
CA ASP A 76 10.51 5.92 -2.41
C ASP A 76 10.78 6.50 -3.81
N GLN A 77 11.72 5.91 -4.55
CA GLN A 77 12.14 6.42 -5.84
C GLN A 77 11.14 6.22 -6.97
N ASN A 78 10.20 5.29 -6.85
CA ASN A 78 9.27 4.94 -7.93
C ASN A 78 7.82 5.11 -7.50
N LEU A 79 7.38 4.36 -6.47
CA LEU A 79 5.98 4.32 -6.06
C LEU A 79 5.52 5.63 -5.39
N PHE A 80 6.28 6.16 -4.43
CA PHE A 80 5.87 7.39 -3.73
C PHE A 80 5.97 8.63 -4.63
N LYS A 81 6.88 8.64 -5.61
CA LYS A 81 6.86 9.67 -6.67
C LYS A 81 5.56 9.65 -7.46
N VAL A 82 5.07 8.47 -7.85
CA VAL A 82 3.77 8.32 -8.53
C VAL A 82 2.64 8.85 -7.66
N TYR A 83 2.62 8.52 -6.37
CA TYR A 83 1.61 9.03 -5.43
C TYR A 83 1.58 10.56 -5.40
N LYS A 84 2.75 11.20 -5.37
CA LYS A 84 2.85 12.66 -5.45
C LYS A 84 2.28 13.21 -6.77
N GLU A 85 2.61 12.58 -7.90
CA GLU A 85 2.17 13.01 -9.23
C GLU A 85 0.66 12.91 -9.43
N VAL A 86 0.04 11.82 -8.97
CA VAL A 86 -1.43 11.64 -9.09
C VAL A 86 -2.22 12.41 -8.03
N GLY A 87 -1.54 13.13 -7.12
CA GLY A 87 -2.17 13.94 -6.10
C GLY A 87 -2.77 13.13 -4.94
N PHE A 88 -2.20 11.95 -4.65
CA PHE A 88 -2.55 11.10 -3.52
C PHE A 88 -2.48 11.87 -2.18
N LYS A 89 -3.35 11.55 -1.22
CA LYS A 89 -3.54 12.38 0.00
C LYS A 89 -3.37 11.64 1.30
N LYS A 90 -3.96 10.45 1.44
CA LYS A 90 -3.96 9.71 2.71
C LYS A 90 -3.89 8.22 2.47
N MET A 91 -3.08 7.56 3.29
CA MET A 91 -3.01 6.11 3.39
C MET A 91 -3.27 5.66 4.83
N ALA A 92 -4.22 4.75 4.99
CA ALA A 92 -4.42 4.02 6.23
C ALA A 92 -3.88 2.59 6.04
N LEU A 93 -3.01 2.14 6.94
CA LEU A 93 -2.44 0.79 6.90
C LEU A 93 -2.95 -0.02 8.08
N LEU A 94 -3.60 -1.16 7.81
CA LEU A 94 -3.92 -2.17 8.81
C LEU A 94 -2.69 -3.06 8.98
N LEU A 95 -2.10 -3.05 10.17
CA LEU A 95 -0.87 -3.78 10.44
C LEU A 95 -1.12 -4.96 11.36
N SER A 96 -0.53 -6.10 11.00
CA SER A 96 -0.51 -7.28 11.84
C SER A 96 0.27 -7.04 13.14
N LYS A 97 0.16 -7.98 14.08
CA LYS A 97 0.95 -7.98 15.32
C LYS A 97 2.36 -8.56 15.13
N GLU A 98 2.66 -9.13 13.96
CA GLU A 98 3.97 -9.71 13.66
C GLU A 98 5.04 -8.62 13.56
N TYR A 99 6.06 -8.71 14.42
CA TYR A 99 6.99 -7.60 14.61
C TYR A 99 7.85 -7.31 13.37
N VAL A 100 8.37 -8.35 12.70
CA VAL A 100 9.35 -8.18 11.62
C VAL A 100 8.71 -7.59 10.35
N PRO A 101 7.62 -8.14 9.79
CA PRO A 101 6.95 -7.53 8.63
C PRO A 101 6.46 -6.12 8.96
N LYS A 102 5.84 -5.93 10.12
CA LYS A 102 5.38 -4.63 10.60
C LYS A 102 6.51 -3.58 10.61
N LEU A 103 7.66 -3.92 11.19
CA LEU A 103 8.80 -3.00 11.25
C LEU A 103 9.28 -2.65 9.84
N SER A 104 9.38 -3.62 8.93
CA SER A 104 9.82 -3.37 7.55
C SER A 104 8.87 -2.45 6.78
N ILE A 105 7.55 -2.56 7.01
CA ILE A 105 6.55 -1.64 6.44
C ILE A 105 6.75 -0.23 6.99
N GLN A 106 6.90 -0.09 8.31
CA GLN A 106 7.08 1.22 8.94
C GLN A 106 8.36 1.91 8.44
N GLN A 107 9.45 1.16 8.31
CA GLN A 107 10.71 1.68 7.73
C GLN A 107 10.51 2.14 6.28
N ALA A 108 9.88 1.32 5.43
CA ALA A 108 9.56 1.70 4.06
C ALA A 108 8.72 2.99 3.99
N MET A 109 7.80 3.18 4.94
CA MET A 109 6.99 4.39 4.98
C MET A 109 7.73 5.62 5.50
N ASP A 110 8.64 5.45 6.46
CA ASP A 110 9.46 6.52 7.02
C ASP A 110 10.55 6.99 6.04
N GLU A 111 10.88 6.18 5.03
CA GLU A 111 11.74 6.58 3.91
C GLU A 111 11.07 7.54 2.93
N ASP A 112 9.75 7.79 3.00
CA ASP A 112 9.06 8.72 2.10
C ASP A 112 9.65 10.13 2.18
N THR A 113 10.46 10.48 1.18
CA THR A 113 11.07 11.80 1.06
C THR A 113 10.13 12.82 0.45
N THR A 114 9.01 12.38 -0.13
CA THR A 114 8.11 13.23 -0.91
C THR A 114 7.24 14.12 -0.04
N ASN A 115 6.94 13.69 1.19
CA ASN A 115 5.97 14.29 2.11
C ASN A 115 4.61 14.57 1.43
N ALA A 116 4.24 13.78 0.41
CA ALA A 116 3.11 14.08 -0.46
C ALA A 116 1.76 13.67 0.14
N PHE A 117 1.76 12.73 1.08
CA PHE A 117 0.56 12.15 1.68
C PHE A 117 0.75 11.89 3.17
N LYS A 118 -0.37 11.67 3.88
CA LYS A 118 -0.36 11.31 5.30
C LYS A 118 -0.53 9.81 5.44
N THR A 119 0.25 9.21 6.33
CA THR A 119 0.13 7.78 6.67
C THR A 119 -0.28 7.63 8.12
N GLN A 120 -1.20 6.69 8.39
CA GLN A 120 -1.51 6.28 9.75
C GLN A 120 -1.75 4.77 9.83
N TYR A 121 -1.33 4.19 10.96
CA TYR A 121 -1.39 2.76 11.22
C TYR A 121 -2.57 2.43 12.14
N PHE A 122 -3.25 1.32 11.86
CA PHE A 122 -4.44 0.87 12.58
C PHE A 122 -4.40 -0.63 12.81
N ASP A 123 -5.17 -1.08 13.80
CA ASP A 123 -5.48 -2.48 14.09
C ASP A 123 -6.98 -2.78 13.89
N ASP A 124 -7.75 -1.79 13.43
CA ASP A 124 -9.19 -1.83 13.29
C ASP A 124 -9.60 -1.11 11.99
N GLN A 125 -10.28 -1.85 11.12
CA GLN A 125 -10.67 -1.37 9.79
C GLN A 125 -11.67 -0.21 9.86
N GLU A 126 -12.60 -0.20 10.82
CA GLU A 126 -13.60 0.86 10.92
C GLU A 126 -12.95 2.19 11.30
N LYS A 127 -12.03 2.18 12.27
CA LYS A 127 -11.23 3.36 12.65
C LYS A 127 -10.35 3.85 11.50
N ALA A 128 -9.72 2.92 10.78
CA ALA A 128 -8.91 3.25 9.61
C ALA A 128 -9.73 3.98 8.55
N LEU A 129 -10.89 3.44 8.18
CA LEU A 129 -11.81 4.05 7.22
C LEU A 129 -12.35 5.39 7.71
N ALA A 130 -12.73 5.50 8.97
CA ALA A 130 -13.22 6.74 9.55
C ALA A 130 -12.17 7.86 9.46
N TRP A 131 -10.89 7.55 9.75
CA TRP A 131 -9.80 8.52 9.60
C TRP A 131 -9.48 8.85 8.14
N LEU A 132 -9.53 7.84 7.27
CA LEU A 132 -9.24 8.00 5.84
C LEU A 132 -10.24 8.92 5.15
N LEU A 133 -11.52 8.78 5.51
CA LEU A 133 -12.64 9.56 4.95
C LEU A 133 -12.92 10.87 5.69
N ALA A 134 -12.27 11.11 6.83
CA ALA A 134 -12.32 12.41 7.51
C ALA A 134 -11.57 13.47 6.70
N GLY A 135 -12.22 14.64 6.51
CA GLY A 135 -11.69 15.79 5.75
C GLY A 135 -10.42 16.41 6.32
#